data_AF-A0A957U2A2-F1
#
_entry.id   AF-A0A957U2A2-F1
#
_cell.length_a   1.000
_cell.length_b   1.000
_cell.length_c   1.000
_cell.angle_alpha   90.00
_cell.angle_beta   90.00
_cell.angle_gamma   90.00
#
_symmetry.space_group_name_H-M   'P 1'
#
loop_
_entity.id
_entity.type
_entity.pdbx_description
1 polymer ?
#
loop_
_entity_poly.entity_id
_entity_poly.type
_entity_poly.pdbx_seq_one_letter_code
_entity_poly.pdbx_strand_id
1 'polypeptide(L)'
;PQFSMRRMVKDYVNQLYLPAAASGNSYQGDTFALARQMANWKNQTIQRWNVVGIQAVAPEAMQITVGDALTLGARVWLNGVAPADVAVEIVTGHQDESGKLLDPVVTPMVEAGTDGDALLYNGTLKPTVSGQIAVGVRVRPNNPALIHPYEMGIAKWA
;
A
#
# COMPACT_ATOMS: atom_id res chain seq x y z
N PRO A 1 -21.15 -29.98 -5.24
CA PRO A 1 -19.96 -30.11 -6.11
C PRO A 1 -19.16 -28.79 -6.17
N GLN A 2 -17.96 -28.74 -5.58
CA GLN A 2 -17.15 -27.51 -5.43
C GLN A 2 -16.21 -27.18 -6.60
N PHE A 3 -16.19 -27.99 -7.66
CA PHE A 3 -15.36 -27.74 -8.85
C PHE A 3 -16.23 -27.75 -10.11
N SER A 4 -16.52 -26.56 -10.63
CA SER A 4 -17.17 -26.37 -11.93
C SER A 4 -16.21 -25.63 -12.85
N MET A 5 -15.70 -26.30 -13.88
CA MET A 5 -14.83 -25.68 -14.89
C MET A 5 -15.52 -24.49 -15.56
N ARG A 6 -16.86 -24.53 -15.72
CA ARG A 6 -17.64 -23.41 -16.25
C ARG A 6 -17.57 -22.18 -15.33
N ARG A 7 -17.65 -22.38 -14.01
CA ARG A 7 -17.46 -21.29 -13.05
C ARG A 7 -16.02 -20.78 -13.08
N MET A 8 -15.03 -21.69 -13.08
CA MET A 8 -13.61 -21.32 -13.13
C MET A 8 -13.27 -20.46 -14.36
N VAL A 9 -13.74 -20.85 -15.56
CA VAL A 9 -13.54 -20.08 -16.80
C VAL A 9 -14.25 -18.72 -16.71
N LYS A 10 -15.49 -18.68 -16.19
CA LYS A 10 -16.23 -17.43 -16.00
C LYS A 10 -15.50 -16.49 -15.02
N ASP A 11 -15.00 -17.02 -13.90
CA ASP A 11 -14.28 -16.25 -12.90
C ASP A 11 -12.97 -15.71 -13.52
N TYR A 12 -12.24 -16.53 -14.28
CA TYR A 12 -11.01 -16.10 -14.98
C TYR A 12 -11.26 -14.98 -15.99
N VAL A 13 -12.31 -15.09 -16.80
CA VAL A 13 -12.69 -14.06 -17.77
C VAL A 13 -13.03 -12.76 -17.05
N ASN A 14 -13.88 -12.81 -16.03
CA ASN A 14 -14.38 -11.61 -15.37
C ASN A 14 -13.34 -10.93 -14.47
N GLN A 15 -12.50 -11.72 -13.79
CA GLN A 15 -11.55 -11.19 -12.80
C GLN A 15 -10.19 -10.85 -13.40
N LEU A 16 -9.81 -11.46 -14.52
CA LEU A 16 -8.48 -11.26 -15.11
C LEU A 16 -8.56 -10.67 -16.53
N TYR A 17 -9.25 -11.33 -17.47
CA TYR A 17 -9.21 -10.90 -18.87
C TYR A 17 -9.96 -9.60 -19.13
N LEU A 18 -11.15 -9.41 -18.56
CA LEU A 18 -11.91 -8.17 -18.75
C LEU A 18 -11.19 -6.94 -18.14
N PRO A 19 -10.67 -6.99 -16.89
CA PRO A 19 -9.87 -5.89 -16.36
C PRO A 19 -8.58 -5.62 -17.15
N ALA A 20 -7.91 -6.67 -17.62
CA ALA A 20 -6.71 -6.53 -18.46
C ALA A 20 -7.03 -5.86 -19.81
N ALA A 21 -8.13 -6.26 -20.47
CA ALA A 21 -8.57 -5.64 -21.72
C ALA A 21 -8.98 -4.17 -21.52
N ALA A 22 -9.70 -3.86 -20.43
CA ALA A 22 -10.06 -2.48 -20.08
C ALA A 22 -8.82 -1.60 -19.83
N SER A 23 -7.82 -2.14 -19.11
CA SER A 23 -6.54 -1.46 -18.90
C SER A 23 -5.76 -1.29 -20.20
N GLY A 24 -5.75 -2.30 -21.08
CA GLY A 24 -5.13 -2.19 -22.40
C GLY A 24 -5.76 -1.07 -23.24
N ASN A 25 -7.09 -0.95 -23.22
CA ASN A 25 -7.81 0.09 -23.94
C ASN A 25 -7.52 1.49 -23.39
N SER A 26 -7.43 1.68 -22.07
CA SER A 26 -7.11 2.98 -21.49
C SER A 26 -5.70 3.45 -21.84
N TYR A 27 -4.76 2.52 -21.96
CA TYR A 27 -3.37 2.80 -22.36
C TYR A 27 -3.18 3.07 -23.86
N GLN A 28 -4.10 2.61 -24.72
CA GLN A 28 -4.07 2.84 -26.17
C GLN A 28 -4.59 4.22 -26.59
N GLY A 29 -5.37 4.89 -25.73
CA GLY A 29 -5.93 6.21 -26.00
C GLY A 29 -4.85 7.28 -26.28
N ASP A 30 -5.24 8.30 -27.05
CA ASP A 30 -4.41 9.47 -27.39
C ASP A 30 -2.98 9.10 -27.83
N THR A 31 -2.88 8.21 -28.82
CA THR A 31 -1.60 7.74 -29.35
C THR A 31 -0.67 7.22 -28.24
N PHE A 32 -1.18 6.43 -27.28
CA PHE A 32 -0.41 5.91 -26.13
C PHE A 32 0.14 6.97 -25.15
N ALA A 33 -0.55 8.11 -24.98
CA ALA A 33 -0.09 9.16 -24.06
C ALA A 33 0.06 8.66 -22.61
N LEU A 34 -0.95 7.96 -22.07
CA LEU A 34 -0.91 7.42 -20.71
C LEU A 34 0.23 6.42 -20.52
N ALA A 35 0.47 5.57 -21.52
CA ALA A 35 1.57 4.59 -21.47
C ALA A 35 2.93 5.26 -21.34
N ARG A 36 3.19 6.32 -22.12
CA ARG A 36 4.43 7.11 -22.03
C ARG A 36 4.55 7.82 -20.69
N GLN A 37 3.47 8.44 -20.20
CA GLN A 37 3.45 9.10 -18.89
C GLN A 37 3.78 8.12 -17.77
N MET A 38 3.14 6.94 -17.76
CA MET A 38 3.39 5.91 -16.76
C MET A 38 4.78 5.30 -16.85
N ALA A 39 5.33 5.11 -18.06
CA ALA A 39 6.72 4.67 -18.22
C ALA A 39 7.71 5.67 -17.63
N ASN A 40 7.52 6.96 -17.91
CA ASN A 40 8.35 8.03 -17.36
C ASN A 40 8.21 8.12 -15.82
N TRP A 41 6.98 8.11 -15.32
CA TRP A 41 6.70 8.14 -13.88
C TRP A 41 7.34 6.95 -13.16
N LYS A 42 7.15 5.71 -13.64
CA LYS A 42 7.74 4.51 -13.04
C LYS A 42 9.27 4.61 -12.98
N ASN A 43 9.91 5.03 -14.07
CA ASN A 43 11.37 5.19 -14.14
C ASN A 43 11.87 6.23 -13.13
N GLN A 44 11.23 7.40 -13.06
CA GLN A 44 11.61 8.46 -12.12
C GLN A 44 11.42 8.03 -10.66
N THR A 45 10.29 7.38 -10.36
CA THR A 45 9.99 6.88 -9.01
C THR A 45 11.01 5.83 -8.56
N ILE A 46 11.35 4.86 -9.42
CA ILE A 46 12.37 3.83 -9.10
C ILE A 46 13.72 4.47 -8.81
N GLN A 47 14.16 5.44 -9.63
CA GLN A 47 15.45 6.11 -9.45
C GLN A 47 15.55 6.84 -8.10
N ARG A 48 14.44 7.42 -7.62
CA ARG A 48 14.39 8.18 -6.37
C ARG A 48 14.05 7.32 -5.16
N TRP A 49 13.56 6.09 -5.35
CA TRP A 49 13.02 5.28 -4.26
C TRP A 49 14.04 4.93 -3.18
N ASN A 50 15.31 4.78 -3.55
CA ASN A 50 16.37 4.38 -2.62
C ASN A 50 16.53 5.36 -1.46
N VAL A 51 16.32 6.65 -1.71
CA VAL A 51 16.47 7.71 -0.70
C VAL A 51 15.18 7.99 0.07
N VAL A 52 14.06 7.34 -0.25
CA VAL A 52 12.84 7.45 0.55
C VAL A 52 13.08 6.83 1.92
N GLY A 53 12.85 7.63 2.97
CA GLY A 53 12.99 7.23 4.36
C GLY A 53 11.63 7.13 5.06
N ILE A 54 11.51 6.20 5.99
CA ILE A 54 10.34 6.04 6.85
C ILE A 54 10.80 5.74 8.27
N GLN A 55 10.13 6.35 9.25
CA GLN A 55 10.27 6.03 10.66
C GLN A 55 8.88 5.94 11.29
N ALA A 56 8.56 4.79 11.88
CA ALA A 56 7.36 4.65 12.71
C ALA A 56 7.56 5.37 14.04
N VAL A 57 6.52 6.07 14.51
CA VAL A 57 6.48 6.67 15.83
C VAL A 57 5.83 5.67 16.77
N ALA A 58 6.50 5.36 17.88
CA ALA A 58 5.98 4.41 18.86
C ALA A 58 4.61 4.88 19.38
N PRO A 59 3.63 3.98 19.50
CA PRO A 59 2.36 4.32 20.11
C PRO A 59 2.55 4.68 21.58
N GLU A 60 1.67 5.52 22.12
CA GLU A 60 1.68 5.88 23.55
C GLU A 60 1.43 4.67 24.46
N ALA A 61 0.65 3.70 23.98
CA ALA A 61 0.33 2.47 24.69
C ALA A 61 0.73 1.23 23.87
N MET A 62 1.54 0.36 24.48
CA MET A 62 1.93 -0.94 23.92
C MET A 62 0.91 -2.05 24.24
N GLN A 63 -0.07 -1.77 25.10
CA GLN A 63 -1.18 -2.65 25.43
C GLN A 63 -2.49 -1.93 25.12
N ILE A 64 -3.37 -2.62 24.41
CA ILE A 64 -4.63 -2.07 23.92
C ILE A 64 -5.73 -3.11 24.15
N THR A 65 -6.89 -2.66 24.60
CA THR A 65 -8.07 -3.51 24.73
C THR A 65 -8.71 -3.67 23.35
N VAL A 66 -9.29 -4.85 23.08
CA VAL A 66 -10.09 -5.05 21.87
C VAL A 66 -11.22 -4.01 21.83
N GLY A 67 -11.36 -3.34 20.69
CA GLY A 67 -12.35 -2.26 20.51
C GLY A 67 -11.80 -0.85 20.74
N ASP A 68 -10.68 -0.69 21.43
CA ASP A 68 -10.02 0.61 21.59
C ASP A 68 -9.31 1.02 20.30
N ALA A 69 -9.25 2.33 20.05
CA ALA A 69 -8.54 2.90 18.92
C ALA A 69 -7.08 3.20 19.30
N LEU A 70 -6.14 2.64 18.56
CA LEU A 70 -4.72 2.97 18.66
C LEU A 70 -4.34 3.92 17.52
N THR A 71 -3.79 5.08 17.85
CA THR A 71 -3.22 5.99 16.84
C THR A 71 -1.74 5.69 16.67
N LEU A 72 -1.32 5.50 15.43
CA LEU A 72 0.06 5.30 15.03
C LEU A 72 0.51 6.49 14.18
N GLY A 73 1.69 7.01 14.49
CA GLY A 73 2.33 8.07 13.73
C GLY A 73 3.46 7.53 12.86
N ALA A 74 3.79 8.23 11.79
CA ALA A 74 4.97 7.97 10.99
C ALA A 74 5.57 9.27 10.44
N ARG A 75 6.90 9.31 10.38
CA ARG A 75 7.68 10.33 9.68
C ARG A 75 8.17 9.76 8.35
N VAL A 76 7.95 10.48 7.27
CA VAL A 76 8.32 10.06 5.92
C VAL A 76 9.15 11.13 5.23
N TRP A 77 10.34 10.76 4.76
CA TRP A 77 11.21 11.62 3.95
C TRP A 77 11.12 11.18 2.49
N LEU A 78 10.48 12.00 1.66
CA LEU A 78 10.23 11.65 0.26
C LEU A 78 11.38 11.95 -0.69
N ASN A 79 12.28 12.87 -0.32
CA ASN A 79 13.54 13.16 -1.03
C ASN A 79 13.38 13.25 -2.56
N GLY A 80 12.41 14.05 -3.00
CA GLY A 80 12.13 14.32 -4.42
C GLY A 80 11.04 13.46 -5.05
N VAL A 81 10.40 12.55 -4.30
CA VAL A 81 9.11 11.94 -4.69
C VAL A 81 7.97 12.85 -4.25
N ALA A 82 6.95 13.04 -5.08
CA ALA A 82 5.81 13.88 -4.70
C ALA A 82 4.95 13.17 -3.63
N PRO A 83 4.34 13.90 -2.68
CA PRO A 83 3.45 13.29 -1.68
C PRO A 83 2.27 12.54 -2.29
N ALA A 84 1.74 13.02 -3.42
CA ALA A 84 0.65 12.35 -4.15
C ALA A 84 1.09 11.02 -4.80
N ASP A 85 2.39 10.85 -5.05
CA ASP A 85 2.97 9.67 -5.67
C ASP A 85 3.27 8.54 -4.68
N VAL A 86 2.88 8.70 -3.40
CA VAL A 86 3.05 7.69 -2.37
C VAL A 86 1.75 7.38 -1.64
N ALA A 87 1.65 6.15 -1.15
CA ALA A 87 0.67 5.75 -0.16
C ALA A 87 1.42 5.31 1.10
N VAL A 88 1.02 5.87 2.24
CA VAL A 88 1.51 5.50 3.56
C VAL A 88 0.44 4.67 4.26
N GLU A 89 0.81 3.51 4.75
CA GLU A 89 -0.13 2.47 5.17
C GLU A 89 0.35 1.83 6.47
N ILE A 90 -0.59 1.57 7.37
CA ILE A 90 -0.39 0.64 8.49
C ILE A 90 -0.73 -0.75 7.97
N VAL A 91 0.16 -1.70 8.19
CA VAL A 91 -0.06 -3.11 7.89
C VAL A 91 -0.05 -3.88 9.20
N THR A 92 -1.15 -4.56 9.48
CA THR A 92 -1.32 -5.34 10.71
C THR A 92 -1.74 -6.76 10.43
N GLY A 93 -1.38 -7.70 11.30
CA GLY A 93 -1.85 -9.07 11.22
C GLY A 93 -1.28 -9.92 12.35
N HIS A 94 -1.72 -11.17 12.43
CA HIS A 94 -1.12 -12.14 13.35
C HIS A 94 0.16 -12.69 12.74
N GLN A 95 1.13 -13.08 13.57
CA GLN A 95 2.30 -13.79 13.10
C GLN A 95 2.16 -15.28 13.39
N ASP A 96 2.56 -16.11 12.43
CA ASP A 96 2.80 -17.52 12.70
C ASP A 96 4.16 -17.73 13.39
N GLU A 97 4.48 -18.98 13.73
CA GLU A 97 5.75 -19.34 14.39
C GLU A 97 6.99 -19.00 13.54
N SER A 98 6.84 -18.82 12.23
CA SER A 98 7.92 -18.40 11.33
C SER A 98 8.07 -16.88 11.23
N GLY A 99 7.21 -16.12 11.92
CA GLY A 99 7.15 -14.65 11.87
C GLY A 99 6.41 -14.13 10.64
N LYS A 100 5.78 -15.00 9.84
CA LYS A 100 5.02 -14.58 8.65
C LYS A 100 3.68 -13.99 9.09
N LEU A 101 3.36 -12.85 8.49
CA LEU A 101 2.10 -12.17 8.72
C LEU A 101 0.93 -12.95 8.06
N LEU A 102 -0.03 -13.36 8.88
CA LEU A 102 -1.29 -13.97 8.52
C LEU A 102 -2.38 -12.91 8.42
N ASP A 103 -3.24 -13.06 7.40
CA ASP A 103 -4.41 -12.22 7.15
C ASP A 103 -4.14 -10.70 7.31
N PRO A 104 -3.18 -10.15 6.54
CA PRO A 104 -2.78 -8.76 6.70
C PRO A 104 -3.92 -7.80 6.37
N VAL A 105 -4.22 -6.92 7.32
CA VAL A 105 -5.12 -5.78 7.14
C VAL A 105 -4.28 -4.54 6.86
N VAL A 106 -4.64 -3.83 5.80
CA VAL A 106 -3.98 -2.59 5.37
C VAL A 106 -4.89 -1.41 5.64
N THR A 107 -4.42 -0.43 6.40
CA THR A 107 -5.15 0.79 6.74
C THR A 107 -4.37 2.00 6.23
N PRO A 108 -4.96 2.86 5.37
CA PRO A 108 -4.26 4.05 4.88
C PRO A 108 -4.03 5.04 6.04
N MET A 109 -2.88 5.70 6.01
CA MET A 109 -2.57 6.83 6.88
C MET A 109 -2.89 8.14 6.16
N VAL A 110 -3.21 9.18 6.94
CA VAL A 110 -3.52 10.52 6.45
C VAL A 110 -2.37 11.45 6.81
N GLU A 111 -2.01 12.35 5.89
CA GLU A 111 -1.04 13.40 6.15
C GLU A 111 -1.53 14.30 7.30
N ALA A 112 -0.68 14.50 8.29
CA ALA A 112 -0.97 15.22 9.53
C ALA A 112 -0.16 16.51 9.68
N GLY A 113 0.74 16.81 8.72
CA GLY A 113 1.57 18.00 8.71
C GLY A 113 3.03 17.70 8.36
N THR A 114 3.92 18.59 8.80
CA THR A 114 5.36 18.50 8.50
C THR A 114 6.19 18.74 9.77
N ASP A 115 7.35 18.10 9.84
CA ASP A 115 8.35 18.24 10.91
C ASP A 115 9.74 18.33 10.26
N GLY A 116 10.19 19.56 10.01
CA GLY A 116 11.37 19.82 9.18
C GLY A 116 11.17 19.29 7.75
N ASP A 117 12.08 18.43 7.30
CA ASP A 117 12.01 17.79 5.97
C ASP A 117 11.12 16.52 5.94
N ALA A 118 10.55 16.11 7.09
CA ALA A 118 9.68 14.96 7.19
C ALA A 118 8.21 15.34 7.03
N LEU A 119 7.46 14.54 6.28
CA LEU A 119 6.00 14.55 6.31
C LEU A 119 5.51 13.66 7.45
N LEU A 120 4.54 14.17 8.21
CA LEU A 120 3.89 13.45 9.28
C LEU A 120 2.65 12.75 8.76
N TYR A 121 2.48 11.49 9.13
CA TYR A 121 1.29 10.71 8.83
C TYR A 121 0.71 10.12 10.11
N ASN A 122 -0.61 10.09 10.20
CA ASN A 122 -1.34 9.44 11.28
C ASN A 122 -2.32 8.42 10.72
N GLY A 123 -2.44 7.28 11.39
CA GLY A 123 -3.46 6.29 11.09
C GLY A 123 -4.01 5.66 12.36
N THR A 124 -5.26 5.25 12.31
CA THR A 124 -5.95 4.66 13.47
C THR A 124 -6.20 3.18 13.21
N LEU A 125 -5.66 2.35 14.08
CA LEU A 125 -5.90 0.92 14.12
C LEU A 125 -7.00 0.62 15.16
N LYS A 126 -7.94 -0.24 14.79
CA LYS A 126 -8.93 -0.81 15.74
C LYS A 126 -8.82 -2.32 15.72
N PRO A 127 -8.13 -2.93 16.69
CA PRO A 127 -8.04 -4.38 16.79
C PRO A 127 -9.43 -5.00 16.97
N THR A 128 -9.78 -5.95 16.11
CA THR A 128 -11.05 -6.69 16.19
C THR A 128 -10.90 -8.04 16.91
N VAL A 129 -9.67 -8.47 17.16
CA VAL A 129 -9.34 -9.76 17.77
C VAL A 129 -8.28 -9.54 18.85
N SER A 130 -8.34 -10.34 19.91
CA SER A 130 -7.32 -10.37 20.96
C SER A 130 -6.11 -11.22 20.56
N GLY A 131 -4.96 -10.92 21.16
CA GLY A 131 -3.72 -11.65 20.92
C GLY A 131 -2.58 -10.72 20.50
N GLN A 132 -1.41 -11.31 20.22
CA GLN A 132 -0.28 -10.57 19.69
C GLN A 132 -0.55 -10.20 18.23
N ILE A 133 -0.50 -8.91 17.95
CA ILE A 133 -0.67 -8.34 16.60
C ILE A 133 0.66 -7.73 16.21
N ALA A 134 1.20 -8.15 15.07
CA ALA A 134 2.32 -7.46 14.46
C ALA A 134 1.80 -6.24 13.71
N VAL A 135 2.52 -5.14 13.85
CA VAL A 135 2.20 -3.85 13.26
C VAL A 135 3.46 -3.33 12.58
N GLY A 136 3.33 -2.89 11.34
CA GLY A 136 4.37 -2.17 10.63
C GLY A 136 3.78 -1.02 9.83
N VAL A 137 4.59 -0.01 9.53
CA VAL A 137 4.22 1.06 8.62
C VAL A 137 4.96 0.87 7.31
N ARG A 138 4.25 1.05 6.19
CA ARG A 138 4.80 0.93 4.85
C ARG A 138 4.56 2.22 4.06
N VAL A 139 5.58 2.63 3.30
CA VAL A 139 5.42 3.57 2.18
C VAL A 139 5.60 2.79 0.87
N ARG A 140 4.68 2.99 -0.07
CA ARG A 140 4.74 2.42 -1.44
C ARG A 140 4.42 3.47 -2.51
N PRO A 141 4.84 3.27 -3.76
CA PRO A 141 4.41 4.12 -4.86
C PRO A 141 2.89 4.09 -5.02
N ASN A 142 2.32 5.22 -5.40
CA ASN A 142 0.90 5.38 -5.64
C ASN A 142 0.68 6.20 -6.89
N ASN A 143 -0.06 5.65 -7.85
CA ASN A 143 -0.54 6.40 -9.00
C ASN A 143 -1.88 5.80 -9.42
N PRO A 144 -2.92 6.64 -9.69
CA PRO A 144 -4.24 6.14 -10.09
C PRO A 144 -4.24 5.27 -11.35
N ALA A 145 -3.23 5.38 -12.21
CA ALA A 145 -3.11 4.59 -13.44
C ALA A 145 -2.30 3.30 -13.27
N LEU A 146 -1.85 2.96 -12.07
CA LEU A 146 -1.32 1.62 -11.78
C LEU A 146 -2.40 0.57 -11.99
N ILE A 147 -2.03 -0.55 -12.61
CA ILE A 147 -2.96 -1.69 -12.80
C ILE A 147 -3.19 -2.40 -11.47
N HIS A 148 -2.16 -2.43 -10.62
CA HIS A 148 -2.21 -2.97 -9.27
C HIS A 148 -1.43 -2.09 -8.30
N PRO A 149 -1.91 -1.86 -7.06
CA PRO A 149 -1.19 -1.04 -6.07
C PRO A 149 0.24 -1.48 -5.76
N TYR A 150 0.55 -2.77 -6.00
CA TYR A 150 1.87 -3.38 -5.76
C TYR A 150 2.64 -3.73 -7.04
N GLU A 151 2.19 -3.27 -8.21
CA GLU A 151 2.81 -3.59 -9.51
C GLU A 151 4.31 -3.27 -9.56
N MET A 152 4.76 -2.23 -8.85
CA MET A 152 6.16 -1.82 -8.85
C MET A 152 7.09 -2.68 -7.99
N GLY A 153 6.57 -3.52 -7.09
CA GLY A 153 7.38 -4.42 -6.27
C GLY A 153 8.35 -3.74 -5.28
N ILE A 154 8.24 -2.44 -5.06
CA ILE A 154 9.08 -1.67 -4.14
C ILE A 154 8.26 -1.05 -3.01
N ALA A 155 8.82 -1.06 -1.81
CA ALA A 155 8.25 -0.44 -0.62
C ALA A 155 9.35 -0.16 0.40
N LYS A 156 9.10 0.78 1.30
CA LYS A 156 9.91 1.01 2.51
C LYS A 156 9.08 0.66 3.73
N TRP A 157 9.71 0.05 4.73
CA TRP A 157 9.06 -0.45 5.94
C TRP A 157 9.72 0.14 7.18
N ALA A 158 8.92 0.40 8.22
CA ALA A 158 9.36 0.73 9.57
C ALA A 158 8.46 0.07 10.62
#